data_AF-A0A645F5P7-F1
#
_entry.id   AF-A0A645F5P7-F1
#
_cell.length_a   1.000
_cell.length_b   1.000
_cell.length_c   1.000
_cell.angle_alpha   90.00
_cell.angle_beta   90.00
_cell.angle_gamma   90.00
#
_symmetry.space_group_name_H-M   'P 1'
#
loop_
_entity.id
_entity.type
_entity.pdbx_description
1 polymer ?
#
loop_
_entity_poly.entity_id
_entity_poly.type
_entity_poly.pdbx_seq_one_letter_code
_entity_poly.pdbx_strand_id
1 'polypeptide(L)'
;MLILSLKKLGVMTGPLAMIVVGCSLADQELKNIARNYNLIKFAVIKQILLPVLIFFVLRLFCSDDVVWIIVILASMPTAVNLVAFIGERGEDSATAAQAVIVSTLISLPMIPVLLWLMRLF
;
A
#
# COMPACT_ATOMS: atom_id res chain seq x y z
N MET A 1 -8.95 18.29 -27.03
CA MET A 1 -7.63 17.63 -27.19
C MET A 1 -6.67 17.91 -26.03
N LEU A 2 -6.43 19.18 -25.63
CA LEU A 2 -5.51 19.51 -24.52
C LEU A 2 -5.81 18.82 -23.18
N ILE A 3 -7.09 18.73 -22.79
CA ILE A 3 -7.52 18.08 -21.52
C ILE A 3 -7.13 16.59 -21.51
N LEU A 4 -7.19 15.92 -22.66
CA LEU A 4 -6.78 14.52 -22.80
C LEU A 4 -5.26 14.36 -22.64
N SER A 5 -4.46 15.26 -23.22
CA SER A 5 -3.01 15.27 -23.04
C SER A 5 -2.61 15.49 -21.58
N LEU A 6 -3.26 16.44 -20.90
CA LEU A 6 -3.02 16.72 -19.48
C LEU A 6 -3.45 15.55 -18.59
N LYS A 7 -4.58 14.89 -18.91
CA LYS A 7 -5.02 13.68 -18.18
C LYS A 7 -4.04 12.52 -18.34
N LYS A 8 -3.49 12.31 -19.55
CA LYS A 8 -2.46 11.28 -19.78
C LYS A 8 -1.21 11.55 -18.94
N LEU A 9 -0.76 12.80 -18.88
CA LEU A 9 0.34 13.25 -18.01
C LEU A 9 0.05 12.94 -16.54
N GLY A 10 -1.14 13.28 -16.04
CA GLY A 10 -1.56 13.00 -14.68
C GLY A 10 -1.56 11.50 -14.33
N VAL A 11 -2.02 10.64 -15.25
CA VAL A 11 -2.03 9.18 -15.03
C VAL A 11 -0.62 8.60 -14.96
N MET A 12 0.38 9.19 -15.64
CA MET A 12 1.76 8.70 -15.61
C MET A 12 2.46 8.94 -14.26
N THR A 13 1.92 9.82 -13.41
CA THR A 13 2.53 10.15 -12.11
C THR A 13 2.66 8.93 -11.20
N GLY A 14 1.65 8.06 -11.17
CA GLY A 14 1.68 6.82 -10.37
C GLY A 14 2.79 5.85 -10.80
N PRO A 15 2.83 5.42 -12.08
CA PRO A 15 3.89 4.58 -12.60
C PRO A 15 5.29 5.19 -12.43
N LEU A 16 5.45 6.49 -12.70
CA LEU A 16 6.75 7.17 -12.52
C LEU A 16 7.20 7.15 -11.05
N ALA A 17 6.28 7.42 -10.11
CA ALA A 17 6.59 7.35 -8.70
C ALA A 17 7.01 5.92 -8.29
N MET A 18 6.37 4.88 -8.83
CA MET A 18 6.78 3.49 -8.59
C MET A 18 8.15 3.15 -9.19
N ILE A 19 8.53 3.74 -10.33
CA ILE A 19 9.88 3.61 -10.88
C ILE A 19 10.90 4.27 -9.95
N VAL A 20 10.61 5.48 -9.44
CA VAL A 20 11.48 6.20 -8.49
C VAL A 20 11.67 5.39 -7.19
N VAL A 21 10.60 4.76 -6.68
CA VAL A 21 10.71 3.78 -5.58
C VAL A 21 11.74 2.72 -5.96
N GLY A 22 11.58 2.03 -7.10
CA GLY A 22 12.53 1.01 -7.54
C GLY A 22 13.98 1.50 -7.61
N CYS A 23 14.21 2.69 -8.16
CA CYS A 23 15.53 3.32 -8.19
C CYS A 23 16.09 3.61 -6.80
N SER A 24 15.24 4.00 -5.84
CA SER A 24 15.65 4.28 -4.45
C SER A 24 16.12 3.03 -3.69
N LEU A 25 15.83 1.82 -4.22
CA LEU A 25 16.32 0.56 -3.68
C LEU A 25 17.44 -0.08 -4.52
N ALA A 26 17.91 0.57 -5.59
CA ALA A 26 18.86 -0.03 -6.52
C ALA A 26 20.17 -0.48 -5.84
N ASP A 27 20.64 0.28 -4.85
CA ASP A 27 21.86 -0.02 -4.09
C ASP A 27 21.61 -0.92 -2.85
N GLN A 28 20.37 -1.36 -2.63
CA GLN A 28 19.97 -2.14 -1.46
C GLN A 28 19.82 -3.62 -1.80
N GLU A 29 20.34 -4.50 -0.94
CA GLU A 29 20.13 -5.93 -1.09
C GLU A 29 18.67 -6.31 -0.78
N LEU A 30 17.91 -6.76 -1.79
CA LEU A 30 16.54 -7.26 -1.66
C LEU A 30 16.35 -8.27 -0.52
N LYS A 31 17.37 -9.08 -0.24
CA LYS A 31 17.36 -10.06 0.85
C LYS A 31 17.31 -9.40 2.23
N ASN A 32 18.01 -8.28 2.43
CA ASN A 32 18.00 -7.55 3.70
C ASN A 32 16.66 -6.85 3.92
N ILE A 33 16.05 -6.37 2.84
CA ILE A 33 14.72 -5.75 2.84
C ILE A 33 13.66 -6.78 3.25
N ALA A 34 13.67 -7.96 2.62
CA ALA A 34 12.77 -9.07 2.93
C ALA A 34 13.03 -9.69 4.32
N ARG A 35 14.18 -9.41 4.94
CA ARG A 35 14.50 -9.88 6.30
C ARG A 35 14.26 -8.81 7.36
N ASN A 36 13.84 -7.60 6.97
CA ASN A 36 13.52 -6.54 7.90
C ASN A 36 12.17 -6.82 8.58
N TYR A 37 12.22 -7.58 9.68
CA TYR A 37 11.05 -7.99 10.45
C TYR A 37 10.19 -6.82 10.91
N ASN A 38 10.76 -5.64 11.15
CA ASN A 38 9.99 -4.47 11.57
C ASN A 38 9.09 -3.97 10.43
N LEU A 39 9.60 -3.93 9.20
CA LEU A 39 8.82 -3.54 8.02
C LEU A 39 7.73 -4.56 7.68
N ILE A 40 8.04 -5.85 7.78
CA ILE A 40 7.04 -6.91 7.56
C ILE A 40 5.94 -6.83 8.62
N LYS A 41 6.30 -6.71 9.90
CA LYS A 41 5.33 -6.55 10.99
C LYS A 41 4.44 -5.32 10.75
N PHE A 42 5.03 -4.19 10.39
CA PHE A 42 4.28 -2.98 10.06
C PHE A 42 3.28 -3.22 8.94
N ALA A 43 3.74 -3.79 7.81
CA ALA A 43 2.88 -4.03 6.66
C ALA A 43 1.74 -5.02 6.98
N VAL A 44 2.02 -6.10 7.70
CA VAL A 44 1.02 -7.08 8.13
C VAL A 44 0.00 -6.47 9.10
N ILE A 45 0.47 -5.72 10.10
CA ILE A 45 -0.43 -5.04 11.05
C ILE A 45 -1.34 -4.06 10.31
N LYS A 46 -0.77 -3.23 9.43
CA LYS A 46 -1.56 -2.26 8.67
C LYS A 46 -2.53 -2.93 7.68
N GLN A 47 -2.10 -3.96 6.94
CA GLN A 47 -2.91 -4.56 5.88
C GLN A 47 -3.85 -5.68 6.34
N ILE A 48 -3.66 -6.23 7.54
CA ILE A 48 -4.49 -7.34 8.05
C ILE A 48 -5.16 -6.93 9.36
N LEU A 49 -4.37 -6.56 10.37
CA LEU A 49 -4.92 -6.28 11.70
C LEU A 49 -5.89 -5.08 11.66
N LEU A 50 -5.50 -4.00 10.99
CA LEU A 50 -6.31 -2.79 10.86
C LEU A 50 -7.64 -3.04 10.11
N PRO A 51 -7.67 -3.65 8.89
CA PRO A 51 -8.94 -3.91 8.21
C PRO A 51 -9.83 -4.91 8.95
N VAL A 52 -9.27 -5.91 9.64
CA VAL A 52 -10.05 -6.83 10.48
C VAL A 52 -10.70 -6.08 11.64
N LEU A 53 -9.95 -5.21 12.34
CA LEU A 53 -10.48 -4.39 13.41
C LEU A 53 -11.60 -3.46 12.92
N ILE A 54 -11.39 -2.81 11.77
CA ILE A 54 -12.39 -1.95 11.12
C ILE A 54 -13.64 -2.76 10.77
N PHE A 55 -13.50 -3.95 10.18
CA PHE A 55 -14.64 -4.81 9.85
C PHE A 55 -15.48 -5.12 11.09
N PHE A 56 -14.84 -5.58 12.17
CA PHE A 56 -15.55 -5.93 13.40
C PHE A 56 -16.24 -4.72 14.04
N VAL A 57 -15.60 -3.55 14.06
CA VAL A 57 -16.19 -2.34 14.66
C VAL A 57 -17.33 -1.81 13.80
N LEU A 58 -17.13 -1.67 12.49
CA LEU A 58 -18.11 -1.02 11.61
C LEU A 58 -19.34 -1.90 11.33
N ARG A 59 -19.21 -3.23 11.40
CA ARG A 59 -20.36 -4.13 11.26
C ARG A 59 -21.44 -3.91 12.34
N LEU A 60 -21.11 -3.30 13.48
CA LEU A 60 -22.10 -2.96 14.51
C LEU A 60 -22.94 -1.73 14.16
N PHE A 61 -22.49 -0.86 13.25
CA PHE A 61 -23.08 0.46 13.04
C PHE A 61 -23.48 0.75 11.59
N CYS A 62 -22.93 0.03 10.60
CA CYS A 62 -23.11 0.31 9.18
C CYS A 62 -23.62 -0.89 8.39
N SER A 63 -24.26 -0.62 7.24
CA SER A 63 -24.67 -1.63 6.26
C SER A 63 -23.47 -2.35 5.65
N ASP A 64 -23.63 -3.63 5.31
CA ASP A 64 -22.54 -4.49 4.84
C ASP A 64 -21.77 -3.92 3.63
N ASP A 65 -22.46 -3.31 2.66
CA ASP A 65 -21.82 -2.69 1.48
C ASP A 65 -20.81 -1.59 1.86
N VAL A 66 -21.17 -0.74 2.81
CA VAL A 66 -20.31 0.36 3.28
C VAL A 66 -19.11 -0.18 4.05
N VAL A 67 -19.33 -1.20 4.88
CA VAL A 67 -18.27 -1.86 5.65
C VAL A 67 -17.22 -2.44 4.71
N TRP A 68 -17.65 -3.19 3.69
CA TRP A 68 -16.72 -3.83 2.75
C TRP A 68 -15.89 -2.83 1.95
N ILE A 69 -16.48 -1.73 1.49
CA ILE A 69 -15.73 -0.66 0.80
C ILE A 69 -14.62 -0.11 1.71
N ILE A 70 -14.94 0.19 2.96
CA ILE A 70 -13.97 0.77 3.91
C ILE A 70 -12.87 -0.24 4.25
N VAL A 71 -13.22 -1.52 4.43
CA VAL A 71 -12.26 -2.59 4.70
C VAL A 71 -11.29 -2.80 3.53
N ILE A 72 -11.78 -2.76 2.28
CA ILE A 72 -10.94 -2.86 1.09
C ILE A 72 -9.98 -1.66 1.02
N LEU A 73 -10.47 -0.45 1.25
CA LEU A 73 -9.63 0.76 1.28
C LEU A 73 -8.57 0.70 2.38
N ALA A 74 -8.92 0.22 3.57
CA ALA A 74 -7.98 0.06 4.68
C ALA A 74 -6.90 -0.99 4.41
N SER A 75 -7.20 -1.99 3.58
CA SER A 75 -6.28 -3.06 3.18
C SER A 75 -5.27 -2.65 2.10
N MET A 76 -5.40 -1.43 1.54
CA MET A 76 -4.49 -0.95 0.52
C MET A 76 -3.04 -0.87 1.02
N PRO A 77 -2.05 -1.11 0.13
CA PRO A 77 -0.63 -0.99 0.46
C PRO A 77 -0.23 0.42 0.87
N THR A 78 1.00 0.55 1.34
CA THR A 78 1.57 1.84 1.75
C THR A 78 1.64 2.79 0.58
N ALA A 79 1.29 4.05 0.82
CA ALA A 79 1.23 5.07 -0.22
C ALA A 79 2.64 5.35 -0.77
N VAL A 80 2.78 5.34 -2.10
CA VAL A 80 4.05 5.59 -2.79
C VAL A 80 4.56 7.02 -2.56
N ASN A 81 3.65 7.98 -2.32
CA ASN A 81 4.01 9.38 -2.07
C ASN A 81 4.91 9.57 -0.83
N LEU A 82 4.91 8.61 0.09
CA LEU A 82 5.73 8.63 1.31
C LEU A 82 7.22 8.74 0.96
N VAL A 83 7.67 8.08 -0.12
CA VAL A 83 9.07 8.10 -0.56
C VAL A 83 9.48 9.49 -1.04
N ALA A 84 8.63 10.12 -1.86
CA ALA A 84 8.87 11.49 -2.33
C ALA A 84 8.87 12.48 -1.16
N PHE A 85 7.90 12.37 -0.26
CA PHE A 85 7.74 13.25 0.89
C PHE A 85 8.93 13.19 1.87
N ILE A 86 9.46 11.99 2.13
CA ILE A 86 10.64 11.81 3.00
C ILE A 86 11.91 12.26 2.28
N GLY A 87 12.04 11.97 0.98
CA GLY A 87 13.17 12.42 0.17
C GLY A 87 13.28 13.94 0.09
N GLU A 88 12.16 14.65 -0.04
CA GLU A 88 12.12 16.13 0.01
C GLU A 88 12.59 16.70 1.35
N ARG A 89 12.52 15.93 2.44
CA ARG A 89 12.97 16.33 3.78
C ARG A 89 14.43 15.98 4.06
N GLY A 90 15.13 15.36 3.13
CA GLY A 90 16.51 14.89 3.33
C GLY A 90 16.64 13.72 4.30
N GLU A 91 15.53 13.04 4.58
CA GLU A 91 15.48 11.83 5.42
C GLU A 91 15.68 10.56 4.58
N ASP A 92 15.79 9.40 5.25
CA ASP A 92 16.04 8.12 4.60
C ASP A 92 14.85 7.63 3.76
N SER A 93 14.88 7.98 2.47
CA SER A 93 13.91 7.55 1.48
C SER A 93 14.03 6.06 1.12
N ALA A 94 15.16 5.41 1.42
CA ALA A 94 15.32 3.98 1.16
C ALA A 94 14.43 3.15 2.10
N THR A 95 14.40 3.47 3.40
CA THR A 95 13.51 2.80 4.36
C THR A 95 12.03 3.00 3.99
N ALA A 96 11.65 4.20 3.54
CA ALA A 96 10.33 4.50 3.03
C ALA A 96 9.96 3.62 1.81
N ALA A 97 10.89 3.50 0.87
CA ALA A 97 10.71 2.72 -0.34
C ALA A 97 10.65 1.21 -0.06
N GLN A 98 11.42 0.73 0.92
CA GLN A 98 11.33 -0.64 1.44
C GLN A 98 9.94 -0.94 2.01
N ALA A 99 9.38 -0.04 2.82
CA ALA A 99 8.03 -0.20 3.37
C ALA A 99 6.97 -0.31 2.27
N VAL A 100 7.09 0.50 1.21
CA VAL A 100 6.21 0.44 0.04
C VAL A 100 6.31 -0.93 -0.64
N ILE A 101 7.51 -1.36 -1.05
CA ILE A 101 7.70 -2.64 -1.75
C ILE A 101 7.22 -3.83 -0.91
N VAL A 102 7.55 -3.87 0.38
CA VAL A 102 7.14 -4.96 1.28
C VAL A 102 5.61 -5.01 1.38
N SER A 103 4.94 -3.87 1.56
CA SER A 103 3.47 -3.83 1.60
C SER A 103 2.82 -4.20 0.26
N THR A 104 3.44 -3.84 -0.86
CA THR A 104 2.94 -4.22 -2.20
C THR A 104 3.06 -5.73 -2.41
N LEU A 105 4.16 -6.35 -2.02
CA LEU A 105 4.34 -7.80 -2.08
C LEU A 105 3.35 -8.56 -1.18
N ILE A 106 3.12 -8.07 0.04
CA ILE A 106 2.13 -8.67 0.97
C ILE A 106 0.69 -8.48 0.45
N SER A 107 0.43 -7.42 -0.32
CA SER A 107 -0.89 -7.21 -0.90
C SER A 107 -1.30 -8.26 -1.94
N LEU A 108 -0.34 -8.89 -2.64
CA LEU A 108 -0.58 -9.91 -3.67
C LEU A 108 -1.45 -11.07 -3.16
N PRO A 109 -1.12 -11.75 -2.04
CA PRO A 109 -2.00 -12.75 -1.44
C PRO A 109 -3.16 -12.13 -0.65
N MET A 110 -3.04 -10.90 -0.14
CA MET A 110 -4.11 -10.31 0.68
C MET A 110 -5.36 -9.95 -0.12
N ILE A 111 -5.23 -9.46 -1.35
CA ILE A 111 -6.38 -9.15 -2.21
C ILE A 111 -7.28 -10.38 -2.45
N PRO A 112 -6.77 -11.54 -2.92
CA PRO A 112 -7.61 -12.71 -3.10
C PRO A 112 -8.19 -13.25 -1.78
N VAL A 113 -7.46 -13.13 -0.67
CA VAL A 113 -7.98 -13.51 0.66
C VAL A 113 -9.16 -12.63 1.08
N LEU A 114 -9.08 -11.32 0.87
CA LEU A 114 -10.18 -10.38 1.15
C LEU A 114 -11.41 -10.67 0.30
N LEU A 115 -11.22 -10.92 -1.00
CA LEU A 115 -12.32 -11.27 -1.90
C LEU A 115 -12.99 -12.60 -1.50
N TRP A 116 -12.19 -13.59 -1.08
CA TRP A 116 -12.73 -14.85 -0.57
C TRP A 116 -13.52 -14.65 0.72
N LEU A 117 -13.01 -13.83 1.65
CA LEU A 117 -13.70 -13.48 2.89
C LEU A 117 -15.01 -12.75 2.63
N MET A 118 -15.01 -11.79 1.71
CA MET A 118 -16.20 -11.03 1.32
C MET A 118 -17.30 -11.90 0.71
N ARG A 119 -16.93 -13.01 0.07
CA ARG A 119 -17.91 -13.97 -0.47
C ARG A 119 -18.48 -14.90 0.61
N LEU A 120 -17.78 -15.09 1.73
CA LEU A 120 -18.17 -16.01 2.80
C LEU A 120 -19.25 -15.42 3.73
N PHE A 121 -19.24 -14.09 3.89
CA PHE A 121 -20.18 -13.33 4.72
C PHE A 121 -21.26 -12.68 3.85
#